data_AF-A0A3N7HGN8-F1
#
_entry.id   AF-A0A3N7HGN8-F1
#
_cell.length_a   1.000
_cell.length_b   1.000
_cell.length_c   1.000
_cell.angle_alpha   90.00
_cell.angle_beta   90.00
_cell.angle_gamma   90.00
#
_symmetry.space_group_name_H-M   'P 1'
#
loop_
_entity.id
_entity.type
_entity.pdbx_description
1 polymer ?
#
loop_
_entity_poly.entity_id
_entity_poly.type
_entity_poly.pdbx_seq_one_letter_code
_entity_poly.pdbx_strand_id
1 'polypeptide(L)'
;MSTIAIADVQYRQGFLEVMPGIHEGHINLEAWNVSPSVSPLPDSVTSHLIQDKDVVSNVELELSVAQARVLVGLLESAIRDVEKKFVSGKP
;
A
#
# COMPACT_ATOMS: atom_id res chain seq x y z
N MET A 1 -9.35 -4.22 -9.58
CA MET A 1 -8.85 -3.95 -8.24
C MET A 1 -7.59 -4.77 -8.04
N SER A 2 -6.50 -4.13 -7.66
CA SER A 2 -5.26 -4.81 -7.29
C SER A 2 -4.93 -4.45 -5.85
N THR A 3 -4.57 -5.45 -5.05
CA THR A 3 -4.25 -5.29 -3.63
C THR A 3 -2.84 -5.81 -3.38
N ILE A 4 -2.09 -5.11 -2.53
CA ILE A 4 -0.76 -5.52 -2.08
C ILE A 4 -0.82 -5.66 -0.56
N ALA A 5 -0.45 -6.84 -0.06
CA ALA A 5 -0.20 -7.06 1.37
C ALA A 5 1.20 -6.53 1.73
N ILE A 6 1.27 -5.69 2.76
CA ILE A 6 2.49 -5.04 3.22
C ILE A 6 2.74 -5.53 4.64
N ALA A 7 3.72 -6.42 4.84
CA ALA A 7 3.94 -7.06 6.14
C ALA A 7 5.43 -7.21 6.53
N ASP A 8 6.38 -6.71 5.72
CA ASP A 8 7.83 -6.84 5.98
C ASP A 8 8.29 -6.18 7.29
N VAL A 9 7.61 -5.12 7.72
CA VAL A 9 7.83 -4.47 9.02
C VAL A 9 6.61 -4.74 9.89
N GLN A 10 6.70 -5.69 10.81
CA GLN A 10 5.56 -6.25 11.55
C GLN A 10 4.65 -5.19 12.24
N TYR A 11 5.23 -4.09 12.74
CA TYR A 11 4.47 -3.03 13.41
C TYR A 11 3.98 -1.92 12.46
N ARG A 12 4.24 -2.04 11.15
CA ARG A 12 3.79 -1.16 10.06
C ARG A 12 3.23 -2.03 8.93
N GLN A 13 2.16 -2.75 9.24
CA GLN A 13 1.56 -3.71 8.31
C GLN A 13 0.16 -3.30 7.87
N GLY A 14 -0.27 -3.86 6.75
CA GLY A 14 -1.61 -3.66 6.23
C GLY A 14 -1.67 -3.83 4.72
N PHE A 15 -2.55 -3.08 4.07
CA PHE A 15 -2.85 -3.25 2.65
C PHE A 15 -2.80 -1.94 1.90
N LEU A 16 -2.41 -2.01 0.62
CA LEU A 16 -2.63 -0.94 -0.34
C LEU A 16 -3.48 -1.48 -1.49
N GLU A 17 -4.63 -0.85 -1.71
CA GLU A 17 -5.54 -1.18 -2.80
C GLU A 17 -5.53 -0.09 -3.87
N VAL A 18 -5.55 -0.51 -5.13
CA VAL A 18 -5.56 0.37 -6.29
C VAL A 18 -6.73 0.00 -7.20
N MET A 19 -7.63 0.95 -7.41
CA MET A 19 -8.84 0.74 -8.19
C MET A 19 -9.06 1.87 -9.22
N PRO A 20 -9.15 1.55 -10.52
CA PRO A 20 -9.55 2.54 -11.51
C PRO A 20 -11.08 2.71 -11.53
N GLY A 21 -11.54 3.93 -11.77
CA GLY A 21 -12.92 4.17 -12.21
C GLY A 21 -14.01 4.00 -11.14
N ILE A 22 -13.68 4.19 -9.85
CA ILE A 22 -14.70 4.47 -8.82
C ILE A 22 -15.38 5.80 -9.15
N HIS A 23 -14.57 6.82 -9.45
CA HIS A 23 -15.02 8.05 -10.11
C HIS A 23 -14.32 8.23 -11.46
N GLU A 24 -15.04 8.84 -12.40
CA GLU A 24 -14.56 9.05 -13.76
C GLU A 24 -13.26 9.87 -13.77
N GLY A 25 -12.26 9.39 -14.53
CA GLY A 25 -10.96 10.05 -14.65
C GLY A 25 -10.05 9.95 -13.42
N HIS A 26 -10.44 9.18 -12.40
CA HIS A 26 -9.68 9.02 -11.15
C HIS A 26 -9.24 7.58 -10.91
N ILE A 27 -8.15 7.46 -10.14
CA ILE A 27 -7.61 6.23 -9.57
C ILE A 27 -7.76 6.33 -8.06
N ASN A 28 -8.48 5.40 -7.46
CA ASN A 28 -8.58 5.29 -6.02
C ASN A 28 -7.35 4.55 -5.46
N LEU A 29 -6.80 5.10 -4.39
CA LEU A 29 -5.76 4.50 -3.55
C LEU A 29 -6.28 4.39 -2.14
N GLU A 30 -6.38 3.17 -1.64
CA GLU A 30 -6.88 2.92 -0.29
C GLU A 30 -5.82 2.21 0.53
N ALA A 31 -5.40 2.87 1.61
CA ALA A 31 -4.36 2.39 2.51
C ALA A 31 -5.00 1.95 3.83
N TRP A 32 -4.87 0.66 4.11
CA TRP A 32 -5.36 0.03 5.33
C TRP A 32 -4.19 -0.22 6.27
N ASN A 33 -4.27 0.30 7.49
CA ASN A 33 -3.32 0.00 8.56
C ASN A 33 -3.93 -1.06 9.48
N VAL A 34 -3.24 -2.18 9.64
CA VAL A 34 -3.73 -3.33 10.40
C VAL A 34 -2.89 -3.53 11.66
N SER A 35 -3.58 -3.84 12.75
CA SER A 35 -2.97 -4.11 14.05
C SER A 35 -1.92 -5.21 13.94
N PRO A 36 -0.74 -5.04 14.59
CA PRO A 36 0.30 -6.07 14.58
C PRO A 36 -0.10 -7.38 15.27
N SER A 37 -1.24 -7.40 15.97
CA SER A 37 -1.82 -8.61 16.54
C SER A 37 -2.35 -9.58 15.47
N VAL A 38 -2.61 -9.09 14.26
CA VAL A 38 -2.90 -9.95 13.11
C VAL A 38 -1.56 -10.37 12.52
N SER A 39 -1.18 -11.62 12.73
CA SER A 39 0.04 -12.19 12.16
C SER A 39 -0.12 -13.71 11.98
N PRO A 40 0.16 -14.25 10.78
CA PRO A 40 0.56 -13.51 9.57
C PRO A 40 -0.58 -12.66 8.99
N LEU A 41 -0.22 -11.59 8.28
CA LEU A 41 -1.21 -10.82 7.52
C LEU A 41 -1.72 -11.68 6.35
N PRO A 42 -3.05 -11.76 6.11
CA PRO A 42 -3.59 -12.47 4.96
C PRO A 42 -3.29 -11.71 3.65
N ASP A 43 -3.57 -12.31 2.50
CA ASP A 43 -3.29 -11.71 1.18
C ASP A 43 -4.24 -10.55 0.80
N SER A 44 -5.33 -10.35 1.56
CA SER A 44 -6.35 -9.35 1.27
C SER A 44 -7.03 -8.83 2.54
N VAL A 45 -7.38 -7.54 2.53
CA VAL A 45 -8.14 -6.89 3.62
C VAL A 45 -9.57 -7.41 3.74
N THR A 46 -10.17 -7.85 2.63
CA THR A 46 -11.52 -8.43 2.64
C THR A 46 -11.55 -9.89 3.11
N SER A 47 -10.42 -10.41 3.59
CA SER A 47 -10.36 -11.72 4.21
C SER A 47 -11.23 -11.73 5.46
N HIS A 48 -12.03 -12.79 5.63
CA HIS A 48 -12.81 -13.03 6.86
C HIS A 48 -11.95 -13.15 8.12
N LEU A 49 -10.62 -13.22 7.97
CA LEU A 49 -9.64 -13.22 9.04
C LEU A 49 -9.32 -11.82 9.58
N ILE A 50 -9.66 -10.76 8.84
CA ILE A 50 -9.55 -9.38 9.29
C ILE A 50 -10.90 -8.96 9.88
N GLN A 51 -10.91 -8.56 11.15
CA GLN A 51 -12.08 -7.99 11.79
C GLN A 51 -11.95 -6.46 11.84
N ASP A 52 -13.07 -5.74 11.94
CA ASP A 52 -13.05 -4.28 11.99
C ASP A 52 -12.14 -3.74 13.12
N LYS A 53 -12.10 -4.43 14.27
CA LYS A 53 -11.23 -4.07 15.40
C LYS A 53 -9.74 -4.21 15.12
N ASP A 54 -9.38 -4.96 14.08
CA ASP A 54 -7.99 -5.16 13.67
C ASP A 54 -7.53 -4.05 12.73
N VAL A 55 -8.45 -3.27 12.14
CA VAL A 55 -8.13 -2.10 11.32
C VAL A 55 -7.90 -0.89 12.24
N VAL A 56 -6.65 -0.44 12.31
CA VAL A 56 -6.25 0.72 13.13
C VAL A 56 -6.65 2.03 12.45
N SER A 57 -6.52 2.09 11.13
CA SER A 57 -6.91 3.24 10.32
C SER A 57 -7.09 2.83 8.87
N ASN A 58 -7.93 3.56 8.15
CA ASN A 58 -8.09 3.48 6.71
C ASN A 58 -8.01 4.91 6.14
N VAL A 59 -7.29 5.07 5.04
CA VAL A 59 -7.22 6.34 4.30
C VAL A 59 -7.48 6.04 2.84
N GLU A 60 -8.48 6.71 2.29
CA GLU A 60 -8.86 6.65 0.89
C GLU A 60 -8.53 7.97 0.20
N LEU A 61 -7.86 7.90 -0.96
CA LEU A 61 -7.45 9.04 -1.75
C LEU A 61 -7.76 8.80 -3.22
N GLU A 62 -8.30 9.82 -3.87
CA GLU A 62 -8.54 9.80 -5.30
C GLU A 62 -7.59 10.69 -6.06
N LEU A 63 -6.84 10.07 -6.97
CA LEU A 63 -5.89 10.75 -7.83
C LEU A 63 -6.46 10.87 -9.22
N SER A 64 -6.40 12.08 -9.80
CA SER A 64 -6.51 12.21 -11.25
C SER A 64 -5.42 11.38 -11.96
N VAL A 65 -5.65 11.03 -13.22
CA VAL A 65 -4.63 10.32 -14.03
C VAL A 65 -3.28 11.05 -14.03
N ALA A 66 -3.28 12.39 -14.05
CA ALA A 66 -2.04 13.18 -14.02
C ALA A 66 -1.29 13.02 -12.68
N GLN A 67 -2.00 13.10 -11.55
CA GLN A 67 -1.40 12.91 -10.22
C GLN A 67 -0.91 11.48 -10.02
N ALA A 68 -1.66 10.48 -10.51
CA ALA A 68 -1.23 9.08 -10.46
C ALA A 68 0.08 8.86 -11.22
N ARG A 69 0.28 9.50 -12.38
CA ARG A 69 1.56 9.44 -13.12
C ARG A 69 2.71 10.09 -12.35
N VAL A 70 2.46 11.21 -11.68
CA VAL A 70 3.47 11.84 -10.81
C VAL A 70 3.85 10.89 -9.67
N LEU A 71 2.87 10.25 -9.02
CA LEU A 71 3.13 9.27 -7.97
C LEU A 71 3.99 8.10 -8.46
N VAL A 72 3.68 7.53 -9.63
CA VAL A 72 4.50 6.46 -10.24
C VAL A 72 5.95 6.92 -10.41
N GLY A 73 6.17 8.11 -10.97
CA GLY A 73 7.53 8.65 -11.14
C GLY A 73 8.28 8.86 -9.82
N LEU A 74 7.59 9.31 -8.77
CA LEU A 74 8.16 9.44 -7.42
C LEU A 74 8.52 8.08 -6.82
N LEU A 75 7.63 7.09 -6.95
CA LEU A 75 7.85 5.74 -6.44
C LEU A 75 9.02 5.06 -7.13
N GLU A 76 9.09 5.12 -8.46
CA GLU A 76 10.23 4.61 -9.23
C GLU A 76 11.56 5.28 -8.83
N SER A 77 11.53 6.59 -8.54
CA SER A 77 12.71 7.28 -8.04
C SER A 77 13.15 6.78 -6.67
N ALA A 78 12.20 6.63 -5.74
CA ALA A 78 12.48 6.11 -4.41
C ALA A 78 13.05 4.68 -4.44
N ILE A 79 12.52 3.82 -5.32
CA ILE A 79 13.04 2.45 -5.55
C ILE A 79 14.51 2.50 -5.96
N ARG A 80 14.85 3.29 -6.99
CA ARG A 80 16.24 3.41 -7.47
C ARG A 80 17.18 3.92 -6.39
N ASP A 81 16.73 4.85 -5.55
CA ASP A 81 17.55 5.40 -4.47
C ASP A 81 17.82 4.38 -3.36
N VAL A 82 16.83 3.54 -3.04
CA VAL A 82 16.97 2.43 -2.09
C VAL A 82 17.91 1.36 -2.67
N GLU A 83 17.71 0.94 -3.91
CA GLU A 83 18.57 -0.05 -4.58
C GLU A 83 20.04 0.41 -4.66
N LYS A 84 20.29 1.68 -5.00
CA LYS A 84 21.65 2.23 -5.01
C LYS A 84 22.32 2.14 -3.64
N LYS A 85 21.60 2.42 -2.55
CA LYS A 85 22.15 2.31 -1.19
C LYS A 85 22.51 0.87 -0.85
N PHE A 86 21.72 -0.10 -1.29
CA PHE A 86 22.03 -1.53 -1.11
C PHE A 86 23.16 -2.04 -2.02
N VAL A 87 23.36 -1.46 -3.21
CA VAL A 87 24.49 -1.81 -4.09
C VAL A 87 25.80 -1.15 -3.61
N SER A 88 25.74 0.01 -2.96
CA SER A 88 26.91 0.76 -2.49
C SER A 88 27.31 0.48 -1.03
N GLY A 89 26.52 -0.29 -0.29
CA GLY A 89 26.86 -0.85 1.01
C GLY A 89 27.00 -2.37 0.95
N LYS A 90 28.24 -2.90 1.08
CA LYS A 90 28.44 -4.21 1.74
C LYS A 90 27.73 -4.15 3.11
N PRO A 91 27.16 -5.28 3.58
CA PRO A 91 26.12 -5.33 4.62
C PRO A 91 26.34 -4.37 5.80
#